data_AF-A0A5B7JN30-F1
#
_entry.id   AF-A0A5B7JN30-F1
#
_cell.length_a   1.000
_cell.length_b   1.000
_cell.length_c   1.000
_cell.angle_alpha   90.00
_cell.angle_beta   90.00
_cell.angle_gamma   90.00
#
_symmetry.space_group_name_H-M   'P 1'
#
loop_
_entity.id
_entity.type
_entity.pdbx_description
1 polymer ?
#
loop_
_entity_poly.entity_id
_entity_poly.type
_entity_poly.pdbx_seq_one_letter_code
_entity_poly.pdbx_strand_id
1 'polypeptide(L)'
;MDPTIRRHLFPFFMLNFPTLVTCFRHYEKNLIAVKKRKLQLKFLQDCVQEKVIPKSFLPFFRWKTTPFPELSRVTVLQHIAQLKREIDKIYLILRRNLRYLRSNLHGNLLDCALESTRNKCNFEVNSTRERLNRVLQDLCKASEWNNCGLSGSVLNLSSHVLSEIKKNKCYNWVYPSL
;
A
#
# COMPACT_ATOMS: atom_id res chain seq x y z
N MET A 1 -31.71 -8.50 -14.19
CA MET A 1 -31.74 -7.69 -15.42
C MET A 1 -30.82 -8.38 -16.42
N ASP A 2 -31.31 -8.63 -17.62
CA ASP A 2 -30.58 -9.36 -18.67
C ASP A 2 -29.25 -8.64 -19.02
N PRO A 3 -28.11 -9.34 -19.13
CA PRO A 3 -26.81 -8.75 -19.50
C PRO A 3 -26.81 -8.04 -20.87
N THR A 4 -27.68 -8.45 -21.77
CA THR A 4 -27.87 -7.84 -23.10
C THR A 4 -28.49 -6.45 -22.98
N ILE A 5 -29.49 -6.31 -22.10
CA ILE A 5 -30.14 -5.03 -21.78
C ILE A 5 -29.15 -4.08 -21.08
N ARG A 6 -28.29 -4.60 -20.19
CA ARG A 6 -27.19 -3.84 -19.55
C ARG A 6 -26.24 -3.19 -20.56
N ARG A 7 -25.92 -3.87 -21.68
CA ARG A 7 -24.99 -3.36 -22.71
C ARG A 7 -25.58 -2.23 -23.55
N HIS A 8 -26.90 -2.23 -23.81
CA HIS A 8 -27.57 -1.18 -24.61
C HIS A 8 -27.96 0.07 -23.80
N LEU A 9 -28.16 -0.07 -22.48
CA LEU A 9 -28.52 1.05 -21.62
C LEU A 9 -27.36 2.04 -21.39
N PHE A 10 -26.11 1.57 -21.40
CA PHE A 10 -24.96 2.43 -21.12
C PHE A 10 -24.67 3.44 -22.26
N PRO A 11 -24.71 3.08 -23.55
CA PRO A 11 -24.65 4.04 -24.67
C PRO A 11 -25.85 4.99 -24.69
N PHE A 12 -27.07 4.49 -24.43
CA PHE A 12 -28.27 5.32 -24.35
C PHE A 12 -28.19 6.36 -23.22
N PHE A 13 -27.66 5.95 -22.07
CA PHE A 13 -27.39 6.84 -20.94
C PHE A 13 -26.31 7.88 -21.26
N MET A 14 -25.27 7.48 -22.01
CA MET A 14 -24.18 8.36 -22.46
C MET A 14 -24.67 9.49 -23.37
N LEU A 15 -25.68 9.23 -24.20
CA LEU A 15 -26.27 10.19 -25.14
C LEU A 15 -27.25 11.16 -24.46
N ASN A 16 -28.05 10.67 -23.52
CA ASN A 16 -29.15 11.47 -22.96
C ASN A 16 -28.80 12.25 -21.68
N PHE A 17 -27.70 11.91 -20.99
CA PHE A 17 -27.35 12.52 -19.69
C PHE A 17 -25.85 12.85 -19.55
N PRO A 18 -25.31 13.76 -20.37
CA PRO A 18 -23.86 14.05 -20.41
C PRO A 18 -23.29 14.52 -19.07
N THR A 19 -24.08 15.25 -18.27
CA THR A 19 -23.67 15.72 -16.94
C THR A 19 -23.55 14.56 -15.94
N LEU A 20 -24.46 13.59 -15.98
CA LEU A 20 -24.42 12.42 -15.10
C LEU A 20 -23.26 11.48 -15.47
N VAL A 21 -23.02 11.31 -16.77
CA VAL A 21 -21.86 10.61 -17.31
C VAL A 21 -20.56 11.22 -16.80
N THR A 22 -20.44 12.55 -16.92
CA THR A 22 -19.24 13.27 -16.50
C THR A 22 -19.04 13.11 -14.99
N CYS A 23 -20.09 13.25 -14.19
CA CYS A 23 -20.05 13.02 -12.75
C CYS A 23 -19.63 11.58 -12.41
N PHE A 24 -20.16 10.59 -13.13
CA PHE A 24 -19.82 9.19 -12.95
C PHE A 24 -18.36 8.87 -13.29
N ARG A 25 -17.84 9.40 -14.41
CA ARG A 25 -16.41 9.27 -14.77
C ARG A 25 -15.50 9.90 -13.72
N HIS A 26 -15.89 11.05 -13.17
CA HIS A 26 -15.15 11.68 -12.07
C HIS A 26 -15.19 10.83 -10.80
N TYR A 27 -16.35 10.25 -10.46
CA TYR A 27 -16.47 9.31 -9.36
C TYR A 27 -15.56 8.09 -9.54
N GLU A 28 -15.58 7.45 -10.71
CA GLU A 28 -14.75 6.29 -11.04
C GLU A 28 -13.26 6.62 -10.92
N LYS A 29 -12.80 7.70 -11.55
CA LYS A 29 -11.40 8.15 -11.50
C LYS A 29 -10.95 8.43 -10.06
N ASN A 30 -11.79 9.11 -9.28
CA ASN A 30 -11.49 9.44 -7.90
C ASN A 30 -11.45 8.19 -7.00
N LEU A 31 -12.33 7.21 -7.22
CA LEU A 31 -12.34 5.96 -6.47
C LEU A 31 -11.04 5.18 -6.67
N ILE A 32 -10.63 5.01 -7.92
CA ILE A 32 -9.38 4.34 -8.27
C ILE A 32 -8.19 5.10 -7.67
N ALA A 33 -8.18 6.43 -7.80
CA ALA A 33 -7.11 7.28 -7.27
C ALA A 33 -6.97 7.16 -5.74
N VAL A 34 -8.08 7.16 -4.99
CA VAL A 34 -8.06 6.97 -3.52
C VAL A 34 -7.49 5.61 -3.16
N LYS A 35 -7.92 4.55 -3.83
CA LYS A 35 -7.43 3.19 -3.54
C LYS A 35 -5.93 3.05 -3.86
N LYS A 36 -5.47 3.59 -4.99
CA LYS A 36 -4.03 3.62 -5.34
C LYS A 36 -3.22 4.44 -4.33
N ARG A 37 -3.71 5.62 -3.91
CA ARG A 37 -3.05 6.42 -2.86
C ARG A 37 -3.00 5.71 -1.51
N LYS A 38 -4.04 4.97 -1.12
CA LYS A 38 -4.01 4.14 0.10
C LYS A 38 -2.96 3.05 0.05
N LEU A 39 -2.76 2.42 -1.12
CA LEU A 39 -1.67 1.47 -1.31
C LEU A 39 -0.30 2.16 -1.23
N GLN A 40 -0.13 3.33 -1.84
CA GLN A 40 1.10 4.12 -1.73
C GLN A 40 1.39 4.54 -0.29
N LEU A 41 0.37 4.96 0.45
CA LEU A 41 0.48 5.30 1.87
C LEU A 41 0.98 4.10 2.68
N LYS A 42 0.35 2.93 2.49
CA LYS A 42 0.78 1.69 3.14
C LYS A 42 2.22 1.35 2.76
N PHE A 43 2.55 1.38 1.47
CA PHE A 43 3.91 1.13 0.98
C PHE A 43 4.95 2.05 1.65
N LEU A 44 4.68 3.35 1.79
CA LEU A 44 5.61 4.26 2.47
C LEU A 44 5.72 3.98 3.97
N GLN A 45 4.63 3.57 4.62
CA GLN A 45 4.67 3.13 6.02
C GLN A 45 5.52 1.87 6.18
N ASP A 46 5.35 0.89 5.29
CA ASP A 46 6.14 -0.33 5.26
C ASP A 46 7.62 -0.01 5.01
N CYS A 47 7.93 0.93 4.10
CA CYS A 47 9.29 1.44 3.89
C CYS A 47 9.92 2.03 5.17
N VAL A 48 9.17 2.82 5.93
CA VAL A 48 9.65 3.38 7.21
C VAL A 48 9.89 2.28 8.25
N GLN A 49 9.00 1.29 8.32
CA GLN A 49 9.10 0.18 9.26
C GLN A 49 10.33 -0.70 8.97
N GLU A 50 10.54 -1.03 7.70
CA GLU A 50 11.67 -1.84 7.21
C GLU A 50 12.97 -1.02 7.11
N LYS A 51 12.93 0.29 7.41
CA LYS A 51 14.05 1.22 7.28
C LYS A 51 14.68 1.22 5.87
N VAL A 52 13.84 1.13 4.84
CA VAL A 52 14.23 1.20 3.43
C VAL A 52 13.56 2.39 2.74
N ILE A 53 14.23 3.00 1.75
CA ILE A 53 13.67 4.16 1.01
C ILE A 53 13.88 3.96 -0.48
N PRO A 54 12.85 4.17 -1.32
CA PRO A 54 13.02 4.18 -2.77
C PRO A 54 13.93 5.34 -3.19
N LYS A 55 14.89 5.07 -4.09
CA LYS A 55 15.86 6.08 -4.57
C LYS A 55 15.21 7.36 -5.10
N SER A 56 13.99 7.28 -5.64
CA SER A 56 13.23 8.43 -6.13
C SER A 56 12.88 9.46 -5.05
N PHE A 57 12.93 9.09 -3.76
CA PHE A 57 12.68 9.98 -2.62
C PHE A 57 13.96 10.56 -2.02
N LEU A 58 15.13 10.08 -2.45
CA LEU A 58 16.40 10.58 -1.96
C LEU A 58 16.81 11.80 -2.81
N PRO A 59 17.25 12.90 -2.18
CA PRO A 59 17.91 13.95 -2.93
C PRO A 59 19.19 13.38 -3.56
N PHE A 60 19.66 13.96 -4.67
CA PHE A 60 20.83 13.50 -5.45
C PHE A 60 22.15 13.34 -4.66
N PHE A 61 22.17 13.69 -3.38
CA PHE A 61 23.31 13.54 -2.49
C PHE A 61 23.58 12.07 -2.17
N ARG A 62 24.85 11.66 -2.30
CA ARG A 62 25.34 10.34 -1.88
C ARG A 62 25.48 10.32 -0.36
N TRP A 63 24.43 9.89 0.35
CA TRP A 63 24.51 9.60 1.78
C TRP A 63 25.32 8.31 1.96
N LYS A 64 26.61 8.45 2.31
CA LYS A 64 27.55 7.32 2.40
C LYS A 64 27.59 6.65 3.78
N THR A 65 26.94 7.20 4.81
CA THR A 65 27.33 6.90 6.19
C THR A 65 26.21 6.43 7.12
N THR A 66 24.94 6.40 6.70
CA THR A 66 23.87 5.84 7.55
C THR A 66 22.84 5.04 6.76
N PRO A 67 22.53 3.79 7.14
CA PRO A 67 21.36 3.09 6.65
C PRO A 67 20.12 3.83 7.18
N PHE A 68 19.35 4.42 6.28
CA PHE A 68 18.16 5.24 6.58
C PHE A 68 18.47 6.59 7.29
N PRO A 69 18.99 7.60 6.55
CA PRO A 69 19.27 8.92 7.10
C PRO A 69 18.03 9.59 7.68
N GLU A 70 18.18 10.31 8.79
CA GLU A 70 17.09 11.00 9.48
C GLU A 70 16.36 12.01 8.58
N LEU A 71 17.08 12.72 7.71
CA LEU A 71 16.49 13.64 6.75
C LEU A 71 15.56 12.92 5.75
N SER A 72 15.96 11.73 5.30
CA SER A 72 15.18 10.92 4.38
C SER A 72 13.94 10.36 5.08
N ARG A 73 14.06 9.96 6.36
CA ARG A 73 12.92 9.57 7.21
C ARG A 73 11.90 10.70 7.32
N VAL A 74 12.35 11.91 7.66
CA VAL A 74 11.48 13.10 7.78
C VAL A 74 10.78 13.39 6.45
N THR A 75 11.50 13.33 5.34
CA THR A 75 10.92 13.51 3.99
C THR A 75 9.81 12.50 3.70
N VAL A 76 10.03 11.21 4.02
CA VAL A 76 9.01 10.17 3.83
C VAL A 76 7.79 10.42 4.74
N LEU A 77 8.00 10.80 5.99
CA LEU A 77 6.91 11.14 6.92
C LEU A 77 6.07 12.34 6.44
N GLN A 78 6.71 13.35 5.85
CA GLN A 78 6.01 14.47 5.22
C GLN A 78 5.13 14.02 4.05
N HIS A 79 5.65 13.14 3.19
CA HIS A 79 4.88 12.56 2.08
C HIS A 79 3.70 11.73 2.58
N ILE A 80 3.89 10.93 3.64
CA ILE A 80 2.81 10.20 4.32
C ILE A 80 1.72 11.16 4.80
N ALA A 81 2.09 12.26 5.46
CA ALA A 81 1.15 13.26 5.95
C ALA A 81 0.42 13.99 4.82
N GLN A 82 1.10 14.27 3.70
CA GLN A 82 0.48 14.84 2.50
C GLN A 82 -0.53 13.87 1.87
N LEU A 83 -0.15 12.59 1.69
CA LEU A 83 -1.03 11.58 1.10
C LEU A 83 -2.31 11.37 1.92
N LYS A 84 -2.22 11.39 3.26
CA LYS A 84 -3.41 11.34 4.13
C LYS A 84 -4.38 12.48 3.82
N ARG A 85 -3.88 13.72 3.78
CA ARG A 85 -4.68 14.92 3.45
C ARG A 85 -5.29 14.84 2.05
N GLU A 86 -4.55 14.36 1.06
CA GLU A 86 -5.05 14.17 -0.30
C GLU A 86 -6.16 13.10 -0.37
N ILE A 87 -5.99 11.97 0.33
CA ILE A 87 -7.01 10.91 0.42
C ILE A 87 -8.31 11.48 0.98
N ASP A 88 -8.24 12.24 2.07
CA ASP A 88 -9.41 12.82 2.72
C ASP A 88 -10.14 13.81 1.79
N LYS A 89 -9.38 14.70 1.13
CA LYS A 89 -9.93 15.65 0.15
C LYS A 89 -10.68 14.94 -0.98
N ILE A 90 -10.10 13.89 -1.55
CA ILE A 90 -10.72 13.16 -2.67
C ILE A 90 -11.91 12.34 -2.18
N TYR A 91 -11.85 11.79 -0.97
CA TYR A 91 -12.96 11.04 -0.38
C TYR A 91 -14.20 11.92 -0.20
N LEU A 92 -14.03 13.18 0.21
CA LEU A 92 -15.13 14.16 0.28
C LEU A 92 -15.79 14.39 -1.09
N ILE A 93 -14.99 14.59 -2.14
CA ILE A 93 -15.48 14.76 -3.52
C ILE A 93 -16.23 13.51 -3.97
N LEU A 94 -15.69 12.33 -3.67
CA LEU A 94 -16.28 11.04 -4.02
C LEU A 94 -17.65 10.84 -3.36
N ARG A 95 -17.78 11.18 -2.06
CA ARG A 95 -19.07 11.13 -1.35
C ARG A 95 -20.09 12.09 -1.97
N ARG A 96 -19.68 13.31 -2.32
CA ARG A 96 -20.54 14.31 -2.98
C ARG A 96 -21.05 13.80 -4.33
N ASN A 97 -20.15 13.28 -5.17
CA ASN A 97 -20.52 12.74 -6.49
C ASN A 97 -21.44 11.53 -6.36
N LEU A 98 -21.17 10.62 -5.41
CA LEU A 98 -22.04 9.47 -5.18
C LEU A 98 -23.44 9.87 -4.72
N ARG A 99 -23.55 10.88 -3.85
CA ARG A 99 -24.84 11.42 -3.41
C ARG A 99 -25.61 12.02 -4.59
N TYR A 100 -24.93 12.79 -5.44
CA TYR A 100 -25.52 13.36 -6.65
C TYR A 100 -26.02 12.26 -7.60
N LEU A 101 -25.19 11.25 -7.87
CA LEU A 101 -25.56 10.10 -8.70
C LEU A 101 -26.77 9.35 -8.14
N ARG A 102 -26.81 9.09 -6.83
CA ARG A 102 -27.96 8.45 -6.15
C ARG A 102 -29.26 9.24 -6.27
N SER A 103 -29.18 10.56 -6.30
CA SER A 103 -30.36 11.43 -6.38
C SER A 103 -30.92 11.54 -7.79
N ASN A 104 -30.11 11.20 -8.82
CA ASN A 104 -30.45 11.42 -10.23
C ASN A 104 -30.53 10.11 -11.05
N LEU A 105 -30.18 8.96 -10.46
CA LEU A 105 -30.19 7.66 -11.14
C LEU A 105 -31.09 6.66 -10.43
N HIS A 106 -31.80 5.88 -11.23
CA HIS A 106 -32.54 4.72 -10.74
C HIS A 106 -31.57 3.71 -10.09
N GLY A 107 -31.95 3.17 -8.92
CA GLY A 107 -31.09 2.32 -8.08
C GLY A 107 -30.41 1.18 -8.87
N ASN A 108 -31.19 0.42 -9.63
CA ASN A 108 -30.66 -0.69 -10.44
C ASN A 108 -29.57 -0.25 -11.45
N LEU A 109 -29.73 0.89 -12.12
CA LEU A 109 -28.74 1.39 -13.09
C LEU A 109 -27.46 1.83 -12.38
N LEU A 110 -27.61 2.54 -11.26
CA LEU A 110 -26.49 2.98 -10.46
C LEU A 110 -25.73 1.77 -9.90
N ASP A 111 -26.40 0.75 -9.41
CA ASP A 111 -25.77 -0.45 -8.86
C ASP A 111 -24.98 -1.21 -9.92
N CYS A 112 -25.53 -1.36 -11.15
CA CYS A 112 -24.81 -1.94 -12.28
C CYS A 112 -23.53 -1.15 -12.61
N ALA A 113 -23.62 0.18 -12.62
CA ALA A 113 -22.49 1.05 -12.91
C ALA A 113 -21.42 0.97 -11.80
N LEU A 114 -21.85 1.00 -10.53
CA LEU A 114 -20.97 0.86 -9.38
C LEU A 114 -20.29 -0.51 -9.32
N GLU A 115 -20.98 -1.59 -9.68
CA GLU A 115 -20.43 -2.94 -9.80
C GLU A 115 -19.31 -2.99 -10.85
N SER A 116 -19.56 -2.45 -12.05
CA SER A 116 -18.55 -2.34 -13.12
C SER A 116 -17.32 -1.55 -12.66
N THR A 117 -17.54 -0.40 -12.03
CA THR A 117 -16.45 0.42 -11.46
C THR A 117 -15.69 -0.31 -10.36
N ARG A 118 -16.35 -1.10 -9.49
CA ARG A 118 -15.67 -1.91 -8.46
C ARG A 118 -14.77 -2.96 -9.10
N ASN A 119 -15.24 -3.65 -10.13
CA ASN A 119 -14.45 -4.68 -10.83
C ASN A 119 -13.20 -4.08 -11.48
N LYS A 120 -13.36 -2.98 -12.23
CA LYS A 120 -12.24 -2.24 -12.80
C LYS A 120 -11.27 -1.72 -11.74
N CYS A 121 -11.81 -1.18 -10.64
CA CYS A 121 -11.00 -0.69 -9.54
C CYS A 121 -10.19 -1.83 -8.90
N ASN A 122 -10.79 -2.99 -8.66
CA ASN A 122 -10.09 -4.15 -8.09
C ASN A 122 -8.93 -4.60 -8.97
N PHE A 123 -9.14 -4.70 -10.29
CA PHE A 123 -8.09 -5.04 -11.25
C PHE A 123 -6.90 -4.07 -11.17
N GLU A 124 -7.16 -2.76 -11.31
CA GLU A 124 -6.16 -1.70 -11.26
C GLU A 124 -5.40 -1.64 -9.93
N VAL A 125 -6.12 -1.86 -8.82
CA VAL A 125 -5.58 -1.82 -7.46
C VAL A 125 -4.72 -3.05 -7.18
N ASN A 126 -5.13 -4.24 -7.64
CA ASN A 126 -4.35 -5.46 -7.47
C ASN A 126 -3.01 -5.39 -8.22
N SER A 127 -3.03 -4.96 -9.49
CA SER A 127 -1.79 -4.75 -10.26
C SER A 127 -0.86 -3.73 -9.58
N THR A 128 -1.41 -2.64 -9.06
CA THR A 128 -0.63 -1.64 -8.32
C THR A 128 -0.05 -2.22 -7.03
N ARG A 129 -0.83 -3.02 -6.28
CA ARG A 129 -0.39 -3.67 -5.04
C ARG A 129 0.77 -4.62 -5.30
N GLU A 130 0.63 -5.50 -6.28
CA GLU A 130 1.67 -6.47 -6.66
C GLU A 130 2.96 -5.77 -7.08
N ARG A 131 2.86 -4.68 -7.85
CA ARG A 131 4.02 -3.86 -8.23
C ARG A 131 4.71 -3.25 -7.02
N LEU A 132 3.96 -2.64 -6.09
CA LEU A 132 4.53 -2.02 -4.89
C LEU A 132 5.15 -3.06 -3.96
N ASN A 133 4.54 -4.23 -3.80
CA ASN A 133 5.08 -5.33 -3.01
C ASN A 133 6.41 -5.83 -3.59
N ARG A 134 6.51 -5.99 -4.91
CA ARG A 134 7.78 -6.35 -5.58
C ARG A 134 8.86 -5.31 -5.31
N VAL A 135 8.54 -4.03 -5.48
CA VAL A 135 9.48 -2.94 -5.20
C VAL A 135 9.94 -2.96 -3.74
N LEU A 136 9.03 -3.19 -2.78
CA LEU A 136 9.39 -3.28 -1.37
C LEU A 136 10.34 -4.45 -1.10
N GLN A 137 10.05 -5.63 -1.67
CA GLN A 137 10.91 -6.82 -1.55
C GLN A 137 12.31 -6.56 -2.13
N ASP A 138 12.39 -5.92 -3.29
CA ASP A 138 13.66 -5.60 -3.93
C ASP A 138 14.47 -4.59 -3.10
N LEU A 139 13.81 -3.57 -2.54
CA LEU A 139 14.43 -2.62 -1.62
C LEU A 139 14.95 -3.30 -0.35
N CYS A 140 14.18 -4.24 0.20
CA CYS A 140 14.57 -5.01 1.38
C CYS A 140 15.79 -5.90 1.10
N LYS A 141 15.84 -6.59 -0.06
CA LYS A 141 16.99 -7.42 -0.46
C LYS A 141 18.26 -6.60 -0.70
N ALA A 142 18.11 -5.40 -1.27
CA ALA A 142 19.22 -4.49 -1.53
C ALA A 142 19.70 -3.73 -0.28
N SER A 143 18.96 -3.80 0.82
CA SER A 143 19.31 -3.11 2.07
C SER A 143 20.37 -3.90 2.83
N GLU A 144 21.54 -3.29 3.05
CA GLU A 144 22.59 -3.84 3.92
C GLU A 144 22.04 -4.13 5.33
N TRP A 145 21.09 -3.33 5.82
CA TRP A 145 20.47 -3.50 7.13
C TRP A 145 19.68 -4.80 7.26
N ASN A 146 18.95 -5.21 6.21
CA ASN A 146 18.21 -6.47 6.22
C ASN A 146 19.13 -7.67 5.97
N ASN A 147 20.21 -7.49 5.22
CA ASN A 147 21.23 -8.54 5.04
C ASN A 147 22.05 -8.78 6.32
N CYS A 148 22.21 -7.77 7.18
CA CYS A 148 22.79 -7.91 8.52
C CYS A 148 21.75 -8.22 9.60
N GLY A 149 20.47 -8.34 9.23
CA GLY A 149 19.40 -8.72 10.15
C GLY A 149 19.60 -10.16 10.64
N LEU A 150 19.70 -10.33 11.95
CA LEU A 150 19.90 -11.62 12.65
C LEU A 150 18.78 -12.65 12.41
N SER A 151 17.84 -12.44 11.50
CA SER A 151 16.72 -13.36 11.23
C SER A 151 17.17 -14.76 10.77
N GLY A 152 18.34 -14.89 10.13
CA GLY A 152 18.98 -16.18 9.88
C GLY A 152 19.77 -16.76 11.07
N SER A 153 19.97 -15.96 12.11
CA SER A 153 20.74 -16.26 13.33
C SER A 153 19.83 -16.51 14.54
N VAL A 154 18.52 -16.27 14.42
CA VAL A 154 17.53 -16.64 15.45
C VAL A 154 17.31 -18.15 15.37
N LEU A 155 18.12 -18.89 16.12
CA LEU A 155 17.77 -20.25 16.51
C LEU A 155 16.47 -20.18 17.31
N ASN A 156 15.42 -20.79 16.77
CA ASN A 156 14.18 -20.98 17.51
C ASN A 156 14.44 -21.97 18.65
N LEU A 157 14.79 -21.45 19.84
CA LEU A 157 15.04 -22.26 21.03
C LEU A 157 13.73 -22.78 21.67
N SER A 158 12.55 -22.40 21.17
CA SER A 158 11.26 -22.81 21.77
C SER A 158 10.90 -24.28 21.54
N SER A 159 11.64 -25.02 20.72
CA SER A 159 11.49 -26.47 20.54
C SER A 159 12.56 -27.30 21.25
N HIS A 160 13.58 -26.69 21.86
CA HIS A 160 14.52 -27.41 22.71
C HIS A 160 13.94 -27.51 24.12
N VAL A 161 13.21 -28.59 24.37
CA VAL A 161 13.07 -29.12 25.73
C VAL A 161 14.49 -29.23 26.29
N LEU A 162 14.79 -28.48 27.34
CA LEU A 162 15.96 -28.70 28.17
C LEU A 162 15.80 -30.11 28.75
N SER A 163 16.25 -31.13 28.02
CA SER A 163 16.40 -32.44 28.62
C SER A 163 17.44 -32.27 29.72
N GLU A 164 17.06 -32.66 30.94
CA GLU A 164 17.85 -32.50 32.17
C GLU A 164 19.17 -33.32 32.18
N ILE A 165 19.66 -33.74 31.01
CA ILE A 165 20.83 -34.60 30.86
C ILE A 165 21.96 -33.77 30.27
N LYS A 166 22.48 -32.84 31.09
CA LYS A 166 23.91 -32.47 31.19
C LYS A 166 24.15 -31.40 32.28
N LYS A 167 23.54 -31.57 33.45
CA LYS A 167 24.20 -31.14 34.69
C LYS A 167 25.33 -32.13 34.98
N ASN A 168 26.46 -31.98 34.29
CA ASN A 168 27.78 -32.44 34.73
C ASN A 168 28.81 -32.07 33.67
N LYS A 169 29.28 -30.81 33.74
CA LYS A 169 30.67 -30.36 33.55
C LYS A 169 30.66 -28.83 33.51
N CYS A 170 30.43 -28.23 34.67
CA CYS A 170 31.06 -26.93 34.95
C CYS A 170 32.55 -27.18 35.23
N TYR A 171 33.34 -26.10 35.16
CA TYR A 171 34.80 -25.98 35.32
C TYR A 171 35.56 -26.30 34.01
N ASN A 172 36.19 -25.36 33.31
CA ASN A 172 36.94 -24.18 33.75
C ASN A 172 36.72 -22.97 32.82
N TRP A 173 36.38 -21.83 33.42
CA TRP A 173 36.65 -20.52 32.81
C TRP A 173 38.11 -20.20 33.11
N VAL A 174 38.95 -20.14 32.08
CA VAL A 174 40.27 -19.52 32.17
C VAL A 174 40.15 -18.15 31.53
N TYR A 175 40.15 -17.10 32.36
CA TYR A 175 40.40 -15.74 31.90
C TYR A 175 41.93 -15.58 31.72
N PRO A 176 42.40 -15.00 30.60
CA PRO A 176 43.77 -14.52 30.52
C PRO A 176 43.86 -13.16 31.22
N SER A 177 44.64 -13.12 32.30
CA SER A 177 45.09 -11.89 32.97
C SER A 177 46.17 -11.19 32.15
N LEU A 178 45.99 -9.89 31.93
CA LEU A 178 47.06 -8.90 31.74
C LEU A 178 47.25 -8.17 33.07
#